data_AF-A0A517SW62-F1
#
_entry.id   AF-A0A517SW62-F1
#
_cell.length_a   1.000
_cell.length_b   1.000
_cell.length_c   1.000
_cell.angle_alpha   90.00
_cell.angle_beta   90.00
_cell.angle_gamma   90.00
#
_symmetry.space_group_name_H-M   'P 1'
#
loop_
_entity.id
_entity.type
_entity.pdbx_description
1 polymer ?
#
loop_
_entity_poly.entity_id
_entity_poly.type
_entity_poly.pdbx_seq_one_letter_code
_entity_poly.pdbx_strand_id
1 'polypeptide(L)'
;MKYLLPVWLVTFVFATTSLAQNKTDAVNAAKPKPAKTLKPFGIAPAGLTTPEVKHAVERFDAASVLPSKPKPFTRMRWTSEDPPKLWYIGLWGPNIDNDLIALTKSTPDLTMVALHEPHIDDDGMKSIAALPGLRYLHVNPIERWKKKGQPGPMYCFPEFASSPDRPRVTGKSLSYFEEKETLEGLYLLDAVIDSADLVHLAKLPRLSTLALPCEIDEAAMTHLPACRRLHRLTLGYREITGAEIKQLANWKKLQYLTITHATLSDEALAAIGELPALKSLEIVASELSDDQLSHLRLPDTLATLGLQQNNISGPGLIQLANHAQNLTTLGLEFNDLNNQSLPALQGFTNVERLYLSHCRGITKEGIGSGSLQKMEQLRELRLRDLKDVTDASVEALSKLTFLNKLSVRGTNVTWDGVDQLKKAMPETYIFK
;
A
#
# COMPACT_ATOMS: atom_id res chain seq x y z
N MET A 1 -18.01 -14.32 -9.33
CA MET A 1 -17.30 -13.19 -9.98
C MET A 1 -16.22 -12.71 -9.01
N LYS A 2 -14.95 -12.97 -9.31
CA LYS A 2 -13.82 -12.84 -8.37
C LYS A 2 -13.23 -11.43 -8.47
N TYR A 3 -13.52 -10.58 -7.50
CA TYR A 3 -12.72 -9.37 -7.26
C TYR A 3 -11.50 -9.81 -6.44
N LEU A 4 -10.37 -10.06 -7.10
CA LEU A 4 -9.08 -9.90 -6.45
C LEU A 4 -8.96 -8.42 -6.11
N LEU A 5 -8.89 -8.09 -4.82
CA LEU A 5 -8.58 -6.73 -4.39
C LEU A 5 -7.14 -6.44 -4.84
N PRO A 6 -6.88 -5.37 -5.62
CA PRO A 6 -5.50 -5.01 -6.00
C PRO A 6 -4.67 -4.68 -4.75
N VAL A 7 -3.35 -4.87 -4.80
CA VAL A 7 -2.40 -4.61 -3.70
C VAL A 7 -2.54 -3.19 -3.17
N TRP A 8 -2.93 -2.23 -4.00
CA TRP A 8 -3.26 -0.88 -3.55
C TRP A 8 -4.42 -0.80 -2.55
N LEU A 9 -5.35 -1.76 -2.52
CA LEU A 9 -6.37 -1.82 -1.47
C LEU A 9 -5.81 -2.39 -0.15
N VAL A 10 -4.67 -3.09 -0.19
CA VAL A 10 -3.96 -3.62 0.99
C VAL A 10 -3.02 -2.53 1.54
N THR A 11 -2.18 -1.90 0.71
CA THR A 11 -1.38 -0.73 1.11
C THR A 11 -2.25 0.46 1.50
N PHE A 12 -3.41 0.69 0.87
CA PHE A 12 -4.36 1.72 1.31
C PHE A 12 -5.09 1.33 2.62
N VAL A 13 -5.26 0.05 2.92
CA VAL A 13 -5.82 -0.39 4.21
C VAL A 13 -4.85 -0.17 5.36
N PHE A 14 -3.53 -0.35 5.17
CA PHE A 14 -2.54 -0.03 6.20
C PHE A 14 -2.21 1.47 6.30
N ALA A 15 -2.08 2.16 5.16
CA ALA A 15 -1.89 3.61 5.14
C ALA A 15 -3.08 4.38 5.78
N THR A 16 -4.32 3.89 5.61
CA THR A 16 -5.48 4.49 6.26
C THR A 16 -5.62 4.12 7.74
N THR A 17 -5.12 2.96 8.19
CA THR A 17 -5.03 2.67 9.64
C THR A 17 -3.95 3.49 10.34
N SER A 18 -2.80 3.73 9.70
CA SER A 18 -1.77 4.65 10.21
C SER A 18 -2.29 6.09 10.31
N LEU A 19 -3.08 6.55 9.33
CA LEU A 19 -3.76 7.87 9.37
C LEU A 19 -4.87 7.96 10.42
N ALA A 20 -5.47 6.83 10.84
CA ALA A 20 -6.50 6.81 11.86
C ALA A 20 -5.94 6.86 13.30
N GLN A 21 -4.66 6.50 13.51
CA GLN A 21 -4.06 6.38 14.85
C GLN A 21 -3.42 7.66 15.40
N ASN A 22 -3.02 8.63 14.56
CA ASN A 22 -2.50 9.94 15.03
C ASN A 22 -3.62 10.94 15.42
N LYS A 23 -4.78 10.46 15.90
CA LYS A 23 -5.95 11.30 16.21
C LYS A 23 -6.32 11.40 17.69
N THR A 24 -5.55 10.83 18.62
CA THR A 24 -5.94 10.86 20.04
C THR A 24 -5.34 11.99 20.88
N ASP A 25 -4.31 12.73 20.43
CA ASP A 25 -3.77 13.86 21.22
C ASP A 25 -3.71 15.16 20.42
N ALA A 26 -4.86 15.79 20.20
CA ALA A 26 -4.95 17.24 19.93
C ALA A 26 -6.38 17.75 20.19
N VAL A 27 -6.48 18.66 21.15
CA VAL A 27 -7.66 19.43 21.57
C VAL A 27 -8.49 19.93 20.39
N ASN A 28 -9.81 19.81 20.53
CA ASN A 28 -10.90 20.37 19.72
C ASN A 28 -10.49 21.47 18.71
N ALA A 29 -10.22 21.06 17.47
CA ALA A 29 -10.49 21.85 16.28
C ALA A 29 -11.15 20.91 15.27
N ALA A 30 -12.40 21.20 14.90
CA ALA A 30 -13.18 20.39 13.99
C ALA A 30 -12.44 20.22 12.65
N LYS A 31 -11.86 19.03 12.41
CA LYS A 31 -11.35 18.66 11.09
C LYS A 31 -12.54 18.69 10.11
N PRO A 32 -12.45 19.37 8.95
CA PRO A 32 -13.49 19.26 7.95
C PRO A 32 -13.62 17.79 7.56
N LYS A 33 -14.80 17.22 7.80
CA LYS A 33 -15.14 15.88 7.30
C LYS A 33 -14.96 15.94 5.77
N PRO A 34 -14.20 15.03 5.13
CA PRO A 34 -14.19 14.96 3.68
C PRO A 34 -15.63 14.79 3.22
N ALA A 35 -16.04 15.64 2.28
CA ALA A 35 -17.40 15.71 1.80
C ALA A 35 -17.86 14.32 1.30
N LYS A 36 -19.10 13.96 1.63
CA LYS A 36 -19.70 12.65 1.32
C LYS A 36 -19.60 12.36 -0.18
N THR A 37 -18.75 11.44 -0.61
CA THR A 37 -18.64 11.02 -2.02
C THR A 37 -19.98 10.42 -2.51
N LEU A 38 -20.56 11.03 -3.55
CA LEU A 38 -21.80 10.58 -4.20
C LEU A 38 -21.50 9.57 -5.33
N LYS A 39 -21.99 8.32 -5.16
CA LYS A 39 -22.33 7.25 -6.15
C LYS A 39 -21.28 6.86 -7.25
N PRO A 40 -21.54 5.78 -8.02
CA PRO A 40 -20.67 4.60 -8.11
C PRO A 40 -19.40 4.76 -8.97
N PHE A 41 -18.46 3.84 -8.79
CA PHE A 41 -17.20 3.72 -9.55
C PHE A 41 -17.38 3.94 -11.06
N GLY A 42 -16.58 4.84 -11.63
CA GLY A 42 -16.29 4.89 -13.06
C GLY A 42 -17.36 5.50 -13.97
N ILE A 43 -18.48 6.02 -13.44
CA ILE A 43 -19.49 6.69 -14.26
C ILE A 43 -19.45 8.19 -13.97
N ALA A 44 -19.26 8.99 -15.02
CA ALA A 44 -19.41 10.43 -14.95
C ALA A 44 -20.80 10.81 -14.41
N PRO A 45 -20.91 11.69 -13.41
CA PRO A 45 -22.21 12.16 -12.95
C PRO A 45 -22.97 12.88 -14.07
N ALA A 46 -24.30 12.84 -14.03
CA ALA A 46 -25.13 13.66 -14.89
C ALA A 46 -24.83 15.15 -14.63
N GLY A 47 -24.78 15.97 -15.69
CA GLY A 47 -24.50 17.40 -15.56
C GLY A 47 -23.02 17.74 -15.38
N LEU A 48 -22.11 17.03 -16.07
CA LEU A 48 -20.70 17.42 -16.14
C LEU A 48 -20.55 18.91 -16.46
N THR A 49 -19.62 19.55 -15.76
CA THR A 49 -19.38 21.00 -15.75
C THR A 49 -19.28 21.61 -17.15
N THR A 50 -18.54 20.98 -18.08
CA THR A 50 -18.33 21.52 -19.44
C THR A 50 -18.16 20.42 -20.50
N PRO A 51 -18.34 20.73 -21.81
CA PRO A 51 -18.05 19.80 -22.91
C PRO A 51 -16.60 19.28 -22.92
N GLU A 52 -15.63 20.12 -22.54
CA GLU A 52 -14.21 19.78 -22.49
C GLU A 52 -13.92 18.76 -21.39
N VAL A 53 -14.51 18.94 -20.20
CA VAL A 53 -14.43 17.97 -19.09
C VAL A 53 -15.04 16.64 -19.51
N LYS A 54 -16.19 16.68 -20.18
CA LYS A 54 -16.85 15.48 -20.72
C LYS A 54 -15.97 14.74 -21.70
N HIS A 55 -15.39 15.45 -22.68
CA HIS A 55 -14.48 14.87 -23.65
C HIS A 55 -13.26 14.21 -22.98
N ALA A 56 -12.62 14.89 -22.03
CA ALA A 56 -11.47 14.35 -21.30
C ALA A 56 -11.82 13.05 -20.55
N VAL A 57 -12.95 13.04 -19.85
CA VAL A 57 -13.43 11.89 -19.08
C VAL A 57 -13.72 10.68 -19.96
N GLU A 58 -14.39 10.88 -21.10
CA GLU A 58 -14.67 9.82 -22.07
C GLU A 58 -13.37 9.23 -22.64
N ARG A 59 -12.36 10.08 -22.91
CA ARG A 59 -11.04 9.64 -23.38
C ARG A 59 -10.28 8.86 -22.31
N PHE A 60 -10.28 9.33 -21.06
CA PHE A 60 -9.66 8.62 -19.93
C PHE A 60 -10.28 7.24 -19.72
N ASP A 61 -11.61 7.13 -19.83
CA ASP A 61 -12.29 5.85 -19.67
C ASP A 61 -11.92 4.88 -20.80
N ALA A 62 -11.93 5.35 -22.05
CA ALA A 62 -11.56 4.55 -23.22
C ALA A 62 -10.10 4.06 -23.20
N ALA A 63 -9.17 4.85 -22.65
CA ALA A 63 -7.75 4.52 -22.63
C ALA A 63 -7.43 3.32 -21.74
N SER A 64 -8.15 3.13 -20.63
CA SER A 64 -7.87 2.03 -19.68
C SER A 64 -8.52 0.70 -20.05
N VAL A 65 -8.77 0.46 -21.34
CA VAL A 65 -9.31 -0.81 -21.86
C VAL A 65 -8.15 -1.71 -22.30
N LEU A 66 -8.05 -2.89 -21.68
CA LEU A 66 -7.07 -3.91 -22.07
C LEU A 66 -7.69 -4.84 -23.12
N PRO A 67 -6.94 -5.33 -24.13
CA PRO A 67 -7.46 -6.26 -25.13
C PRO A 67 -8.14 -7.51 -24.55
N SER A 68 -7.67 -7.96 -23.38
CA SER A 68 -8.21 -9.14 -22.67
C SER A 68 -9.37 -8.83 -21.71
N LYS A 69 -9.71 -7.55 -21.49
CA LYS A 69 -10.78 -7.10 -20.60
C LYS A 69 -11.52 -5.91 -21.23
N PRO A 70 -12.70 -6.13 -21.82
CA PRO A 70 -13.44 -5.08 -22.54
C PRO A 70 -14.04 -4.00 -21.62
N LYS A 71 -13.90 -4.13 -20.29
CA LYS A 71 -14.36 -3.11 -19.34
C LYS A 71 -13.18 -2.21 -18.97
N PRO A 72 -13.34 -0.89 -19.02
CA PRO A 72 -12.29 0.04 -18.63
C PRO A 72 -11.92 -0.19 -17.17
N PHE A 73 -10.62 -0.15 -16.90
CA PHE A 73 -10.08 -0.26 -15.55
C PHE A 73 -9.83 1.11 -14.91
N THR A 74 -10.51 2.15 -15.39
CA THR A 74 -10.37 3.52 -14.90
C THR A 74 -10.99 3.70 -13.52
N ARG A 75 -10.37 4.54 -12.69
CA ARG A 75 -10.97 4.99 -11.43
C ARG A 75 -11.07 6.50 -11.42
N MET A 76 -12.27 7.00 -11.17
CA MET A 76 -12.54 8.42 -11.03
C MET A 76 -13.21 8.68 -9.68
N ARG A 77 -12.85 9.78 -9.02
CA ARG A 77 -13.58 10.28 -7.85
C ARG A 77 -13.96 11.74 -8.06
N TRP A 78 -15.17 12.04 -7.63
CA TRP A 78 -15.83 13.31 -7.80
C TRP A 78 -16.08 13.97 -6.44
N THR A 79 -16.11 15.30 -6.41
CA THR A 79 -16.60 16.05 -5.26
C THR A 79 -18.12 15.87 -5.15
N SER A 80 -18.69 16.22 -4.00
CA SER A 80 -20.15 16.28 -3.83
C SER A 80 -20.74 17.66 -4.09
N GLU A 81 -19.94 18.59 -4.63
CA GLU A 81 -20.40 19.91 -5.05
C GLU A 81 -21.28 19.80 -6.29
N ASP A 82 -22.09 20.82 -6.55
CA ASP A 82 -22.87 20.97 -7.77
C ASP A 82 -22.42 22.25 -8.49
N PRO A 83 -21.82 22.15 -9.70
CA PRO A 83 -21.56 20.90 -10.43
C PRO A 83 -20.36 20.11 -9.86
N PRO A 84 -20.36 18.77 -10.02
CA PRO A 84 -19.32 17.91 -9.46
C PRO A 84 -17.98 18.07 -10.19
N LYS A 85 -16.89 18.05 -9.43
CA LYS A 85 -15.52 18.22 -9.93
C LYS A 85 -14.72 16.94 -9.81
N LEU A 86 -13.97 16.60 -10.85
CA LEU A 86 -13.09 15.43 -10.88
C LEU A 86 -11.79 15.74 -10.12
N TRP A 87 -11.58 15.12 -8.97
CA TRP A 87 -10.39 15.39 -8.13
C TRP A 87 -9.37 14.26 -8.11
N TYR A 88 -9.75 13.06 -8.56
CA TYR A 88 -8.87 11.90 -8.68
C TYR A 88 -9.12 11.15 -9.97
N ILE A 89 -8.03 10.80 -10.65
CA ILE A 89 -8.01 9.82 -11.73
C ILE A 89 -6.95 8.74 -11.46
N GLY A 90 -7.34 7.50 -11.69
CA GLY A 90 -6.47 6.35 -11.83
C GLY A 90 -6.64 5.76 -13.22
N LEU A 91 -5.55 5.63 -13.97
CA LEU A 91 -5.53 5.08 -15.32
C LEU A 91 -4.61 3.85 -15.34
N TRP A 92 -4.99 2.81 -16.10
CA TRP A 92 -4.22 1.58 -16.20
C TRP A 92 -4.05 1.11 -17.64
N GLY A 93 -2.83 0.74 -17.97
CA GLY A 93 -2.47 0.08 -19.21
C GLY A 93 -1.75 1.00 -20.20
N PRO A 94 -1.40 0.44 -21.37
CA PRO A 94 -0.40 1.04 -22.24
C PRO A 94 -0.89 2.23 -23.06
N ASN A 95 -2.20 2.46 -23.15
CA ASN A 95 -2.75 3.55 -23.98
C ASN A 95 -2.74 4.93 -23.27
N ILE A 96 -2.00 5.05 -22.16
CA ILE A 96 -1.82 6.30 -21.44
C ILE A 96 -0.62 7.02 -22.04
N ASP A 97 -0.85 7.81 -23.09
CA ASP A 97 0.17 8.57 -23.80
C ASP A 97 0.16 10.07 -23.42
N ASN A 98 1.11 10.82 -23.97
CA ASN A 98 1.24 12.27 -23.72
C ASN A 98 -0.01 13.05 -24.14
N ASP A 99 -0.65 12.66 -25.25
CA ASP A 99 -1.87 13.31 -25.77
C ASP A 99 -3.06 13.11 -24.82
N LEU A 100 -3.21 11.90 -24.28
CA LEU A 100 -4.22 11.62 -23.27
C LEU A 100 -3.97 12.45 -22.01
N ILE A 101 -2.73 12.47 -21.52
CA ILE A 101 -2.37 13.22 -20.31
C ILE A 101 -2.51 14.74 -20.52
N ALA A 102 -2.31 15.26 -21.72
CA ALA A 102 -2.56 16.66 -22.05
C ALA A 102 -4.03 17.09 -21.83
N LEU A 103 -4.98 16.15 -21.81
CA LEU A 103 -6.39 16.43 -21.51
C LEU A 103 -6.63 16.82 -20.05
N THR A 104 -5.69 16.54 -19.14
CA THR A 104 -5.78 16.93 -17.71
C THR A 104 -5.91 18.44 -17.51
N LYS A 105 -5.48 19.26 -18.47
CA LYS A 105 -5.71 20.72 -18.48
C LYS A 105 -7.19 21.11 -18.42
N SER A 106 -8.07 20.23 -18.91
CA SER A 106 -9.53 20.43 -18.90
C SER A 106 -10.14 20.09 -17.56
N THR A 107 -9.37 19.51 -16.63
CA THR A 107 -9.80 19.05 -15.31
C THR A 107 -8.90 19.65 -14.22
N PRO A 108 -8.95 20.99 -14.01
CA PRO A 108 -8.03 21.70 -13.12
C PRO A 108 -8.19 21.34 -11.63
N ASP A 109 -9.31 20.74 -11.25
CA ASP A 109 -9.60 20.29 -9.88
C ASP A 109 -8.91 18.97 -9.51
N LEU A 110 -8.18 18.35 -10.44
CA LEU A 110 -7.38 17.16 -10.15
C LEU A 110 -6.33 17.46 -9.08
N THR A 111 -6.43 16.74 -7.98
CA THR A 111 -5.46 16.79 -6.87
C THR A 111 -4.64 15.51 -6.77
N MET A 112 -5.10 14.42 -7.39
CA MET A 112 -4.39 13.15 -7.43
C MET A 112 -4.50 12.48 -8.81
N VAL A 113 -3.34 12.15 -9.38
CA VAL A 113 -3.22 11.46 -10.66
C VAL A 113 -2.41 10.19 -10.43
N ALA A 114 -2.99 9.03 -10.76
CA ALA A 114 -2.31 7.75 -10.68
C ALA A 114 -2.29 7.06 -12.04
N LEU A 115 -1.10 6.81 -12.55
CA LEU A 115 -0.84 6.19 -13.84
C LEU A 115 -0.12 4.86 -13.61
N HIS A 116 -0.61 3.80 -14.26
CA HIS A 116 -0.07 2.46 -14.13
C HIS A 116 0.27 1.89 -15.52
N GLU A 117 1.55 1.61 -15.77
CA GLU A 117 2.14 1.30 -17.09
C GLU A 117 1.94 2.42 -18.14
N PRO A 118 2.19 3.70 -17.80
CA PRO A 118 1.99 4.78 -18.76
C PRO A 118 3.06 4.81 -19.85
N HIS A 119 2.66 5.21 -21.06
CA HIS A 119 3.55 5.44 -22.20
C HIS A 119 3.77 6.94 -22.37
N ILE A 120 4.28 7.58 -21.32
CA ILE A 120 4.58 9.01 -21.28
C ILE A 120 6.06 9.24 -21.05
N ASP A 121 6.55 10.36 -21.58
CA ASP A 121 7.89 10.89 -21.32
C ASP A 121 7.81 12.19 -20.48
N ASP A 122 8.90 12.94 -20.45
CA ASP A 122 8.99 14.21 -19.73
C ASP A 122 8.01 15.28 -20.26
N ASP A 123 7.62 15.25 -21.54
CA ASP A 123 6.65 16.20 -22.09
C ASP A 123 5.24 15.94 -21.55
N GLY A 124 4.86 14.66 -21.37
CA GLY A 124 3.63 14.29 -20.67
C GLY A 124 3.60 14.83 -19.25
N MET A 125 4.74 14.80 -18.55
CA MET A 125 4.87 15.31 -17.17
C MET A 125 4.65 16.82 -17.06
N LYS A 126 4.96 17.62 -18.11
CA LYS A 126 4.66 19.07 -18.11
C LYS A 126 3.17 19.35 -17.96
N SER A 127 2.32 18.55 -18.61
CA SER A 127 0.87 18.70 -18.53
C SER A 127 0.36 18.43 -17.11
N ILE A 128 0.91 17.40 -16.45
CA ILE A 128 0.58 17.08 -15.07
C ILE A 128 1.09 18.17 -14.12
N ALA A 129 2.32 18.64 -14.34
CA ALA A 129 2.89 19.76 -13.61
C ALA A 129 2.10 21.07 -13.84
N ALA A 130 1.30 21.22 -14.88
CA ALA A 130 0.45 22.41 -15.03
C ALA A 130 -0.75 22.42 -14.07
N LEU A 131 -1.13 21.28 -13.47
CA LEU A 131 -2.27 21.19 -12.56
C LEU A 131 -2.03 22.06 -11.30
N PRO A 132 -2.93 23.01 -10.99
CA PRO A 132 -2.71 23.97 -9.90
C PRO A 132 -2.83 23.33 -8.52
N GLY A 133 -3.73 22.34 -8.37
CA GLY A 133 -4.04 21.69 -7.10
C GLY A 133 -3.37 20.33 -6.89
N LEU A 134 -2.39 19.95 -7.72
CA LEU A 134 -1.79 18.61 -7.66
C LEU A 134 -1.10 18.37 -6.31
N ARG A 135 -1.55 17.33 -5.59
CA ARG A 135 -1.01 16.90 -4.29
C ARG A 135 -0.30 15.56 -4.38
N TYR A 136 -0.77 14.66 -5.24
CA TYR A 136 -0.22 13.31 -5.38
C TYR A 136 -0.11 12.92 -6.84
N LEU A 137 1.09 12.48 -7.25
CA LEU A 137 1.33 11.93 -8.57
C LEU A 137 1.94 10.55 -8.46
N HIS A 138 1.37 9.59 -9.17
CA HIS A 138 1.89 8.23 -9.25
C HIS A 138 2.14 7.85 -10.70
N VAL A 139 3.37 7.43 -10.98
CA VAL A 139 3.86 6.84 -12.22
C VAL A 139 4.42 5.48 -11.83
N ASN A 140 3.57 4.46 -11.93
CA ASN A 140 3.84 3.13 -11.43
C ASN A 140 3.91 2.10 -12.56
N PRO A 141 4.62 0.99 -12.35
CA PRO A 141 4.49 -0.15 -13.24
C PRO A 141 3.09 -0.78 -13.08
N ILE A 142 2.63 -1.55 -14.07
CA ILE A 142 1.42 -2.37 -13.91
C ILE A 142 1.74 -3.72 -13.28
N GLU A 143 0.81 -4.23 -12.47
CA GLU A 143 0.79 -5.62 -12.01
C GLU A 143 0.09 -6.48 -13.07
N ARG A 144 0.81 -7.38 -13.75
CA ARG A 144 0.17 -8.37 -14.63
C ARG A 144 -0.23 -9.59 -13.81
N TRP A 145 -1.55 -9.83 -13.68
CA TRP A 145 -2.07 -11.02 -13.01
C TRP A 145 -1.98 -12.25 -13.92
N LYS A 146 -1.50 -13.38 -13.38
CA LYS A 146 -1.68 -14.68 -14.05
C LYS A 146 -3.18 -15.03 -14.17
N LYS A 147 -3.54 -15.77 -15.22
CA LYS A 147 -4.89 -16.35 -15.41
C LYS A 147 -5.31 -17.16 -14.16
N LYS A 148 -6.64 -17.24 -13.94
CA LYS A 148 -7.34 -17.94 -12.84
C LYS A 148 -6.56 -19.16 -12.28
N GLY A 149 -6.13 -19.09 -11.02
CA GLY A 149 -5.76 -20.28 -10.24
C GLY A 149 -4.41 -20.25 -9.52
N GLN A 150 -3.50 -19.32 -9.84
CA GLN A 150 -2.23 -19.16 -9.14
C GLN A 150 -2.23 -17.88 -8.29
N PRO A 151 -1.69 -17.89 -7.06
CA PRO A 151 -1.32 -16.67 -6.35
C PRO A 151 -0.11 -16.05 -7.06
N GLY A 152 -0.11 -14.72 -7.20
CA GLY A 152 1.01 -14.00 -7.79
C GLY A 152 0.59 -13.05 -8.92
N PRO A 153 0.62 -11.72 -8.72
CA PRO A 153 1.05 -10.84 -9.79
C PRO A 153 2.44 -11.31 -10.27
N MET A 154 2.59 -11.53 -11.58
CA MET A 154 3.91 -11.61 -12.18
C MET A 154 4.33 -10.16 -12.38
N TYR A 155 5.38 -9.73 -11.69
CA TYR A 155 6.05 -8.50 -12.08
C TYR A 155 7.19 -8.87 -13.00
N CYS A 156 7.06 -8.29 -14.18
CA CYS A 156 7.98 -8.34 -15.28
C CYS A 156 9.29 -7.64 -14.92
N PHE A 157 10.08 -8.11 -13.95
CA PHE A 157 11.53 -7.89 -14.03
C PHE A 157 12.16 -9.24 -14.32
N PRO A 158 12.69 -9.44 -15.54
CA PRO A 158 13.35 -8.43 -16.41
C PRO A 158 12.53 -7.86 -17.58
N GLU A 159 11.25 -8.20 -17.74
CA GLU A 159 10.45 -7.80 -18.92
C GLU A 159 10.11 -6.29 -19.02
N PHE A 160 10.26 -5.47 -17.97
CA PHE A 160 10.17 -3.99 -18.09
C PHE A 160 11.41 -3.40 -18.78
N ALA A 161 12.56 -4.07 -18.69
CA ALA A 161 13.78 -3.68 -19.39
C ALA A 161 13.78 -4.08 -20.88
N SER A 162 12.79 -4.85 -21.35
CA SER A 162 12.76 -5.40 -22.70
C SER A 162 11.91 -4.61 -23.72
N SER A 163 11.42 -3.42 -23.35
CA SER A 163 10.75 -2.50 -24.29
C SER A 163 11.55 -1.20 -24.44
N PRO A 164 12.69 -1.22 -25.15
CA PRO A 164 13.57 -0.05 -25.31
C PRO A 164 12.88 1.13 -26.00
N ASP A 165 11.85 0.86 -26.81
CA ASP A 165 11.11 1.88 -27.56
C ASP A 165 9.96 2.52 -26.78
N ARG A 166 9.66 2.05 -25.56
CA ARG A 166 8.59 2.63 -24.73
C ARG A 166 9.07 3.97 -24.15
N PRO A 167 8.35 5.09 -24.36
CA PRO A 167 8.67 6.36 -23.72
C PRO A 167 8.52 6.22 -22.20
N ARG A 168 9.48 6.78 -21.45
CA ARG A 168 9.49 6.79 -19.98
C ARG A 168 9.86 8.17 -19.47
N VAL A 169 9.26 8.51 -18.33
CA VAL A 169 9.62 9.70 -17.55
C VAL A 169 11.07 9.58 -17.09
N THR A 170 11.83 10.66 -17.21
CA THR A 170 13.19 10.77 -16.69
C THR A 170 13.27 11.76 -15.54
N GLY A 171 14.42 11.82 -14.86
CA GLY A 171 14.67 12.77 -13.79
C GLY A 171 14.55 14.25 -14.18
N LYS A 172 14.68 14.58 -15.48
CA LYS A 172 14.48 15.94 -16.00
C LYS A 172 13.10 16.51 -15.63
N SER A 173 12.08 15.65 -15.59
CA SER A 173 10.71 16.05 -15.25
C SER A 173 10.56 16.60 -13.83
N LEU A 174 11.47 16.26 -12.90
CA LEU A 174 11.41 16.75 -11.52
C LEU A 174 11.55 18.27 -11.44
N SER A 175 12.28 18.88 -12.37
CA SER A 175 12.43 20.34 -12.46
C SER A 175 11.10 21.08 -12.70
N TYR A 176 10.10 20.43 -13.30
CA TYR A 176 8.80 21.04 -13.57
C TYR A 176 7.94 21.21 -12.31
N PHE A 177 8.31 20.54 -11.22
CA PHE A 177 7.57 20.58 -9.97
C PHE A 177 8.17 21.56 -8.95
N GLU A 178 9.31 22.18 -9.21
CA GLU A 178 10.02 23.00 -8.20
C GLU A 178 9.16 24.10 -7.55
N GLU A 179 8.21 24.67 -8.29
CA GLU A 179 7.30 25.72 -7.81
C GLU A 179 5.97 25.15 -7.24
N LYS A 180 5.83 23.83 -7.13
CA LYS A 180 4.61 23.19 -6.64
C LYS A 180 4.53 23.16 -5.13
N GLU A 181 3.93 24.21 -4.61
CA GLU A 181 3.64 24.36 -3.18
C GLU A 181 2.59 23.37 -2.64
N THR A 182 1.82 22.72 -3.51
CA THR A 182 0.75 21.78 -3.14
C THR A 182 1.21 20.32 -3.08
N LEU A 183 2.35 19.99 -3.68
CA LEU A 183 2.76 18.61 -3.91
C LEU A 183 3.22 17.94 -2.60
N GLU A 184 2.53 16.88 -2.21
CA GLU A 184 2.71 16.16 -0.94
C GLU A 184 3.32 14.76 -1.15
N GLY A 185 3.06 14.13 -2.29
CA GLY A 185 3.57 12.80 -2.62
C GLY A 185 3.93 12.59 -4.08
N LEU A 186 5.08 11.98 -4.33
CA LEU A 186 5.58 11.61 -5.64
C LEU A 186 5.92 10.11 -5.66
N TYR A 187 5.33 9.36 -6.58
CA TYR A 187 5.64 7.95 -6.79
C TYR A 187 6.12 7.76 -8.21
N LEU A 188 7.38 7.40 -8.40
CA LEU A 188 8.05 7.38 -9.71
C LEU A 188 8.67 6.00 -9.99
N LEU A 189 8.02 4.94 -9.51
CA LEU A 189 8.50 3.56 -9.60
C LEU A 189 8.62 3.06 -11.05
N ASP A 190 7.96 3.70 -12.01
CA ASP A 190 8.13 3.47 -13.45
C ASP A 190 8.73 4.70 -14.16
N ALA A 191 9.82 5.20 -13.62
CA ALA A 191 10.63 6.26 -14.22
C ALA A 191 12.11 5.84 -14.34
N VAL A 192 12.89 6.61 -15.10
CA VAL A 192 14.34 6.50 -15.22
C VAL A 192 14.95 7.70 -14.50
N ILE A 193 15.29 7.52 -13.23
CA ILE A 193 15.76 8.56 -12.33
C ILE A 193 17.03 8.05 -11.66
N ASP A 194 18.00 8.93 -11.41
CA ASP A 194 19.16 8.64 -10.56
C ASP A 194 19.21 9.57 -9.34
N SER A 195 20.21 9.37 -8.48
CA SER A 195 20.36 10.17 -7.26
C SER A 195 20.63 11.65 -7.51
N ALA A 196 21.26 12.03 -8.62
CA ALA A 196 21.57 13.43 -8.93
C ALA A 196 20.33 14.24 -9.28
N ASP A 197 19.32 13.59 -9.88
CA ASP A 197 18.03 14.20 -10.19
C ASP A 197 17.26 14.65 -8.93
N LEU A 198 17.54 14.05 -7.76
CA LEU A 198 16.82 14.31 -6.51
C LEU A 198 17.06 15.72 -5.94
N VAL A 199 18.02 16.48 -6.49
CA VAL A 199 18.29 17.87 -6.11
C VAL A 199 17.05 18.77 -6.20
N HIS A 200 16.15 18.48 -7.15
CA HIS A 200 14.92 19.24 -7.36
C HIS A 200 13.91 19.06 -6.22
N LEU A 201 13.93 17.93 -5.52
CA LEU A 201 12.95 17.60 -4.47
C LEU A 201 13.06 18.51 -3.25
N ALA A 202 14.26 19.04 -2.96
CA ALA A 202 14.49 19.94 -1.84
C ALA A 202 13.70 21.26 -1.94
N LYS A 203 13.28 21.63 -3.15
CA LYS A 203 12.48 22.84 -3.42
C LYS A 203 11.00 22.65 -3.12
N LEU A 204 10.53 21.41 -2.94
CA LEU A 204 9.13 21.08 -2.67
C LEU A 204 8.79 21.25 -1.17
N PRO A 205 8.08 22.31 -0.76
CA PRO A 205 7.94 22.65 0.66
C PRO A 205 7.02 21.69 1.43
N ARG A 206 6.21 20.90 0.72
CA ARG A 206 5.21 19.99 1.30
C ARG A 206 5.47 18.51 1.04
N LEU A 207 6.51 18.15 0.29
CA LEU A 207 6.79 16.76 -0.03
C LEU A 207 7.04 15.96 1.26
N SER A 208 6.20 14.96 1.48
CA SER A 208 6.18 14.12 2.68
C SER A 208 6.35 12.64 2.38
N THR A 209 6.05 12.25 1.14
CA THR A 209 6.08 10.86 0.66
C THR A 209 6.77 10.76 -0.69
N LEU A 210 7.67 9.80 -0.83
CA LEU A 210 8.42 9.57 -2.06
C LEU A 210 8.52 8.07 -2.36
N ALA A 211 8.33 7.67 -3.63
CA ALA A 211 8.66 6.33 -4.10
C ALA A 211 9.64 6.39 -5.27
N LEU A 212 10.77 5.69 -5.15
CA LEU A 212 11.89 5.78 -6.10
C LEU A 212 12.21 4.43 -6.73
N PRO A 213 12.59 4.42 -8.02
CA PRO A 213 13.13 3.25 -8.68
C PRO A 213 14.66 3.13 -8.51
N CYS A 214 15.35 4.22 -8.13
CA CYS A 214 16.81 4.29 -8.05
C CYS A 214 17.37 3.80 -6.71
N GLU A 215 18.67 3.55 -6.66
CA GLU A 215 19.41 3.24 -5.44
C GLU A 215 19.48 4.44 -4.50
N ILE A 216 19.66 4.18 -3.20
CA ILE A 216 19.90 5.20 -2.18
C ILE A 216 21.37 5.16 -1.78
N ASP A 217 22.14 6.05 -2.37
CA ASP A 217 23.59 6.19 -2.19
C ASP A 217 23.96 7.50 -1.45
N GLU A 218 25.25 7.82 -1.40
CA GLU A 218 25.74 9.05 -0.78
C GLU A 218 25.15 10.30 -1.46
N ALA A 219 25.04 10.31 -2.79
CA ALA A 219 24.46 11.42 -3.55
C ALA A 219 22.98 11.64 -3.14
N ALA A 220 22.17 10.59 -3.07
CA ALA A 220 20.80 10.68 -2.60
C ALA A 220 20.73 11.24 -1.17
N MET A 221 21.67 10.82 -0.31
CA MET A 221 21.77 11.30 1.08
C MET A 221 22.21 12.76 1.22
N THR A 222 22.77 13.39 0.18
CA THR A 222 22.97 14.85 0.17
C THR A 222 21.67 15.63 -0.11
N HIS A 223 20.71 15.02 -0.82
CA HIS A 223 19.51 15.70 -1.30
C HIS A 223 18.26 15.41 -0.45
N LEU A 224 18.02 14.14 -0.10
CA LEU A 224 16.81 13.72 0.61
C LEU A 224 16.63 14.40 1.98
N PRO A 225 17.67 14.59 2.82
CA PRO A 225 17.52 15.28 4.10
C PRO A 225 17.11 16.75 4.00
N ALA A 226 17.36 17.41 2.86
CA ALA A 226 16.92 18.79 2.63
C ALA A 226 15.39 18.90 2.51
N CYS A 227 14.70 17.81 2.15
CA CYS A 227 13.25 17.74 2.09
C CYS A 227 12.67 17.75 3.53
N ARG A 228 12.32 18.94 4.03
CA ARG A 228 12.05 19.16 5.46
C ARG A 228 10.95 18.28 6.06
N ARG A 229 9.95 17.90 5.25
CA ARG A 229 8.78 17.11 5.63
C ARG A 229 8.81 15.66 5.16
N LEU A 230 9.81 15.28 4.37
CA LEU A 230 9.88 13.92 3.83
C LEU A 230 10.22 12.94 4.96
N HIS A 231 9.33 11.97 5.17
CA HIS A 231 9.48 10.97 6.22
C HIS A 231 8.88 9.61 5.84
N ARG A 232 8.35 9.47 4.60
CA ARG A 232 7.89 8.19 4.03
C ARG A 232 8.65 7.91 2.73
N LEU A 233 9.22 6.72 2.64
CA LEU A 233 9.93 6.23 1.46
C LEU A 233 9.32 4.91 1.01
N THR A 234 9.15 4.75 -0.30
CA THR A 234 8.87 3.47 -0.92
C THR A 234 9.98 3.11 -1.90
N LEU A 235 10.54 1.92 -1.75
CA LEU A 235 11.52 1.33 -2.66
C LEU A 235 10.93 0.06 -3.27
N GLY A 236 11.27 -0.24 -4.51
CA GLY A 236 10.71 -1.45 -5.11
C GLY A 236 11.15 -1.73 -6.52
N TYR A 237 10.77 -2.91 -7.01
CA TYR A 237 10.99 -3.36 -8.40
C TYR A 237 12.47 -3.51 -8.79
N ARG A 238 13.32 -3.81 -7.82
CA ARG A 238 14.75 -4.07 -8.00
C ARG A 238 15.33 -4.83 -6.82
N GLU A 239 16.61 -5.19 -6.92
CA GLU A 239 17.39 -5.62 -5.78
C GLU A 239 17.67 -4.44 -4.83
N ILE A 240 17.57 -4.69 -3.52
CA ILE A 240 17.90 -3.74 -2.45
C ILE A 240 19.01 -4.37 -1.60
N THR A 241 20.12 -3.66 -1.49
CA THR A 241 21.34 -4.15 -0.85
C THR A 241 21.48 -3.66 0.59
N GLY A 242 22.30 -4.35 1.39
CA GLY A 242 22.63 -3.89 2.75
C GLY A 242 23.32 -2.52 2.80
N ALA A 243 24.13 -2.18 1.79
CA ALA A 243 24.78 -0.87 1.71
C ALA A 243 23.76 0.26 1.57
N GLU A 244 22.73 0.05 0.77
CA GLU A 244 21.65 1.01 0.57
C GLU A 244 20.84 1.26 1.85
N ILE A 245 20.41 0.20 2.52
CA ILE A 245 19.66 0.34 3.79
C ILE A 245 20.52 1.03 4.86
N LYS A 246 21.83 0.79 4.88
CA LYS A 246 22.74 1.54 5.76
C LYS A 246 22.82 3.02 5.43
N GLN A 247 22.75 3.41 4.16
CA GLN A 247 22.64 4.84 3.81
C GLN A 247 21.34 5.45 4.35
N LEU A 248 20.22 4.71 4.31
CA LEU A 248 18.96 5.18 4.92
C LEU A 248 19.07 5.42 6.44
N ALA A 249 19.96 4.74 7.15
CA ALA A 249 20.19 4.99 8.58
C ALA A 249 20.73 6.39 8.86
N ASN A 250 21.36 7.05 7.88
CA ASN A 250 21.77 8.45 7.96
C ASN A 250 20.57 9.41 7.89
N TRP A 251 19.43 8.96 7.35
CA TRP A 251 18.22 9.75 7.25
C TRP A 251 17.38 9.70 8.54
N LYS A 252 17.75 10.54 9.51
CA LYS A 252 17.13 10.55 10.86
C LYS A 252 15.64 10.91 10.92
N LYS A 253 15.03 11.30 9.79
CA LYS A 253 13.59 11.65 9.70
C LYS A 253 12.72 10.54 9.10
N LEU A 254 13.31 9.48 8.54
CA LEU A 254 12.54 8.39 7.94
C LEU A 254 11.75 7.64 9.01
N GLN A 255 10.42 7.66 8.90
CA GLN A 255 9.52 7.01 9.85
C GLN A 255 8.72 5.87 9.24
N TYR A 256 8.55 5.86 7.91
CA TYR A 256 7.77 4.86 7.20
C TYR A 256 8.54 4.39 5.98
N LEU A 257 8.84 3.09 5.95
CA LEU A 257 9.54 2.45 4.83
C LEU A 257 8.63 1.35 4.27
N THR A 258 8.34 1.46 2.98
CA THR A 258 7.69 0.38 2.22
C THR A 258 8.71 -0.16 1.23
N ILE A 259 8.92 -1.46 1.24
CA ILE A 259 9.70 -2.20 0.26
C ILE A 259 8.72 -3.09 -0.49
N THR A 260 8.67 -2.98 -1.81
CA THR A 260 7.67 -3.71 -2.59
C THR A 260 8.24 -4.30 -3.86
N HIS A 261 7.94 -5.57 -4.14
CA HIS A 261 8.42 -6.25 -5.35
C HIS A 261 9.94 -6.16 -5.51
N ALA A 262 10.66 -6.32 -4.40
CA ALA A 262 12.11 -6.20 -4.36
C ALA A 262 12.74 -7.45 -3.76
N THR A 263 13.89 -7.85 -4.28
CA THR A 263 14.74 -8.87 -3.64
C THR A 263 15.61 -8.19 -2.60
N LEU A 264 15.63 -8.71 -1.37
CA LEU A 264 16.46 -8.20 -0.28
C LEU A 264 17.55 -9.21 0.06
N SER A 265 18.79 -8.73 0.19
CA SER A 265 19.87 -9.54 0.76
C SER A 265 19.70 -9.69 2.28
N ASP A 266 20.35 -10.68 2.87
CA ASP A 266 20.33 -10.88 4.32
C ASP A 266 20.93 -9.67 5.06
N GLU A 267 21.95 -9.04 4.47
CA GLU A 267 22.53 -7.80 4.99
C GLU A 267 21.54 -6.63 4.93
N ALA A 268 20.69 -6.56 3.91
CA ALA A 268 19.62 -5.57 3.83
C ALA A 268 18.60 -5.76 4.96
N LEU A 269 18.17 -7.00 5.18
CA LEU A 269 17.23 -7.35 6.25
C LEU A 269 17.79 -7.09 7.65
N ALA A 270 19.09 -7.34 7.86
CA ALA A 270 19.76 -7.03 9.11
C ALA A 270 19.90 -5.50 9.31
N ALA A 271 20.27 -4.76 8.27
CA ALA A 271 20.49 -3.31 8.34
C ALA A 271 19.20 -2.52 8.62
N ILE A 272 18.00 -3.08 8.37
CA ILE A 272 16.72 -2.44 8.74
C ILE A 272 16.66 -2.13 10.24
N GLY A 273 17.29 -2.95 11.08
CA GLY A 273 17.37 -2.74 12.53
C GLY A 273 18.14 -1.48 12.93
N GLU A 274 18.95 -0.91 12.03
CA GLU A 274 19.77 0.28 12.27
C GLU A 274 19.03 1.60 11.96
N LEU A 275 17.79 1.53 11.46
CA LEU A 275 17.00 2.70 11.08
C LEU A 275 16.44 3.41 12.33
N PRO A 276 16.97 4.58 12.73
CA PRO A 276 16.85 5.08 14.10
C PRO A 276 15.49 5.67 14.47
N ALA A 277 14.65 5.98 13.47
CA ALA A 277 13.36 6.64 13.67
C ALA A 277 12.20 5.86 13.02
N LEU A 278 12.44 4.64 12.54
CA LEU A 278 11.48 3.87 11.76
C LEU A 278 10.34 3.34 12.63
N LYS A 279 9.12 3.81 12.38
CA LYS A 279 7.91 3.43 13.13
C LYS A 279 7.09 2.36 12.43
N SER A 280 7.18 2.29 11.10
CA SER A 280 6.42 1.37 10.26
C SER A 280 7.27 0.83 9.13
N LEU A 281 7.25 -0.48 8.98
CA LEU A 281 7.90 -1.21 7.90
C LEU A 281 6.87 -2.07 7.20
N GLU A 282 6.79 -1.95 5.88
CA GLU A 282 6.02 -2.86 5.03
C GLU A 282 6.97 -3.50 4.01
N ILE A 283 7.05 -4.82 3.98
CA ILE A 283 7.79 -5.57 2.96
C ILE A 283 6.78 -6.44 2.22
N VAL A 284 6.40 -6.01 1.02
CA VAL A 284 5.24 -6.52 0.29
C VAL A 284 5.68 -7.20 -0.99
N ALA A 285 5.31 -8.46 -1.17
CA ALA A 285 5.57 -9.19 -2.41
C ALA A 285 7.05 -9.21 -2.81
N SER A 286 7.90 -9.46 -1.81
CA SER A 286 9.36 -9.50 -1.93
C SER A 286 9.91 -10.92 -1.76
N GLU A 287 9.03 -11.92 -1.91
CA GLU A 287 9.36 -13.34 -1.85
C GLU A 287 10.04 -13.80 -0.54
N LEU A 288 9.89 -13.03 0.56
CA LEU A 288 10.52 -13.36 1.84
C LEU A 288 10.15 -14.76 2.32
N SER A 289 11.16 -15.57 2.62
CA SER A 289 11.02 -16.90 3.23
C SER A 289 11.20 -16.85 4.76
N ASP A 290 10.89 -17.96 5.43
CA ASP A 290 11.17 -18.11 6.87
C ASP A 290 12.66 -18.00 7.20
N ASP A 291 13.55 -18.44 6.31
CA ASP A 291 15.00 -18.33 6.50
C ASP A 291 15.43 -16.85 6.47
N GLN A 292 14.95 -16.09 5.48
CA GLN A 292 15.21 -14.65 5.39
C GLN A 292 14.63 -13.88 6.58
N LEU A 293 13.47 -14.27 7.12
CA LEU A 293 12.93 -13.67 8.33
C LEU A 293 13.87 -13.81 9.54
N SER A 294 14.73 -14.84 9.59
CA SER A 294 15.72 -14.98 10.66
C SER A 294 16.82 -13.91 10.61
N HIS A 295 17.01 -13.27 9.46
CA HIS A 295 17.94 -12.16 9.25
C HIS A 295 17.31 -10.79 9.45
N LEU A 296 15.98 -10.68 9.35
CA LEU A 296 15.26 -9.43 9.59
C LEU A 296 15.48 -8.96 11.03
N ARG A 297 16.02 -7.75 11.20
CA ARG A 297 16.11 -7.07 12.50
C ARG A 297 15.17 -5.87 12.50
N LEU A 298 14.52 -5.64 13.63
CA LEU A 298 13.57 -4.55 13.79
C LEU A 298 14.19 -3.50 14.73
N PRO A 299 14.15 -2.20 14.40
CA PRO A 299 14.59 -1.17 15.34
C PRO A 299 13.59 -1.06 16.49
N ASP A 300 14.06 -0.66 17.67
CA ASP A 300 13.21 -0.52 18.88
C ASP A 300 12.06 0.48 18.70
N THR A 301 12.18 1.38 17.73
CA THR A 301 11.14 2.38 17.41
C THR A 301 9.97 1.80 16.58
N LEU A 302 10.08 0.57 16.09
CA LEU A 302 9.11 -0.02 15.17
C LEU A 302 7.85 -0.50 15.91
N ALA A 303 6.71 0.05 15.53
CA ALA A 303 5.40 -0.32 16.09
C ALA A 303 4.52 -1.10 15.11
N THR A 304 4.77 -0.97 13.80
CA THR A 304 3.98 -1.61 12.73
C THR A 304 4.87 -2.36 11.76
N LEU A 305 4.55 -3.63 11.52
CA LEU A 305 5.23 -4.51 10.58
C LEU A 305 4.20 -5.18 9.68
N GLY A 306 4.31 -4.93 8.38
CA GLY A 306 3.57 -5.63 7.33
C GLY A 306 4.51 -6.49 6.51
N LEU A 307 4.19 -7.77 6.36
CA LEU A 307 4.94 -8.74 5.56
C LEU A 307 4.03 -9.40 4.51
N GLN A 308 3.12 -8.63 3.92
CA GLN A 308 2.06 -9.17 3.09
C GLN A 308 2.58 -9.75 1.77
N GLN A 309 1.94 -10.83 1.32
CA GLN A 309 2.20 -11.45 0.02
C GLN A 309 3.65 -11.94 -0.14
N ASN A 310 4.25 -12.49 0.91
CA ASN A 310 5.55 -13.19 0.83
C ASN A 310 5.32 -14.71 0.93
N ASN A 311 6.40 -15.47 1.15
CA ASN A 311 6.43 -16.92 1.19
C ASN A 311 6.61 -17.44 2.63
N ILE A 312 6.03 -16.75 3.61
CA ILE A 312 6.20 -17.06 5.04
C ILE A 312 5.27 -18.21 5.45
N SER A 313 5.82 -19.27 6.04
CA SER A 313 5.06 -20.46 6.46
C SER A 313 4.94 -20.63 7.98
N GLY A 314 5.77 -19.93 8.77
CA GLY A 314 5.64 -19.87 10.23
C GLY A 314 6.93 -20.00 11.04
N PRO A 315 7.87 -20.92 10.73
CA PRO A 315 9.09 -21.12 11.52
C PRO A 315 9.93 -19.86 11.75
N GLY A 316 10.04 -18.99 10.75
CA GLY A 316 10.81 -17.74 10.83
C GLY A 316 10.17 -16.72 11.78
N LEU A 317 8.86 -16.80 12.00
CA LEU A 317 8.14 -15.92 12.92
C LEU A 317 8.58 -16.13 14.39
N ILE A 318 9.03 -17.33 14.75
CA ILE A 318 9.54 -17.63 16.09
C ILE A 318 10.79 -16.79 16.38
N GLN A 319 11.71 -16.72 15.41
CA GLN A 319 12.94 -15.94 15.55
C GLN A 319 12.65 -14.44 15.54
N LEU A 320 11.80 -13.98 14.62
CA LEU A 320 11.38 -12.59 14.52
C LEU A 320 10.73 -12.08 15.82
N ALA A 321 9.94 -12.92 16.49
CA ALA A 321 9.28 -12.56 17.74
C ALA A 321 10.28 -12.19 18.88
N ASN A 322 11.49 -12.76 18.87
CA ASN A 322 12.49 -12.52 19.92
C ASN A 322 12.94 -11.06 20.00
N HIS A 323 12.78 -10.28 18.93
CA HIS A 323 13.16 -8.86 18.87
C HIS A 323 12.02 -7.99 18.33
N ALA A 324 10.77 -8.40 18.52
CA ALA A 324 9.57 -7.66 18.12
C ALA A 324 8.76 -7.16 19.33
N GLN A 325 9.41 -6.92 20.46
CA GLN A 325 8.72 -6.58 21.72
C GLN A 325 8.00 -5.23 21.68
N ASN A 326 8.39 -4.30 20.81
CA ASN A 326 7.70 -3.01 20.65
C ASN A 326 6.57 -3.04 19.59
N LEU A 327 6.37 -4.19 18.94
CA LEU A 327 5.43 -4.32 17.84
C LEU A 327 3.98 -4.38 18.34
N THR A 328 3.12 -3.48 17.85
CA THR A 328 1.69 -3.45 18.19
C THR A 328 0.81 -3.91 17.03
N THR A 329 1.32 -3.90 15.80
CA THR A 329 0.57 -4.26 14.60
C THR A 329 1.41 -5.17 13.71
N LEU A 330 0.88 -6.37 13.43
CA LEU A 330 1.50 -7.39 12.60
C LEU A 330 0.57 -7.80 11.45
N GLY A 331 0.98 -7.49 10.23
CA GLY A 331 0.32 -7.90 8.99
C GLY A 331 1.04 -9.07 8.34
N LEU A 332 0.34 -10.19 8.15
CA LEU A 332 0.86 -11.40 7.52
C LEU A 332 -0.02 -11.87 6.37
N GLU A 333 -0.86 -10.98 5.83
CA GLU A 333 -1.83 -11.36 4.80
C GLU A 333 -1.17 -11.96 3.56
N PHE A 334 -1.87 -12.88 2.89
CA PHE A 334 -1.41 -13.52 1.65
C PHE A 334 -0.06 -14.27 1.76
N ASN A 335 0.28 -14.77 2.94
CA ASN A 335 1.39 -15.73 3.13
C ASN A 335 0.88 -17.17 3.20
N ASP A 336 1.81 -18.13 3.24
CA ASP A 336 1.56 -19.57 3.29
C ASP A 336 1.36 -20.12 4.72
N LEU A 337 0.79 -19.29 5.60
CA LEU A 337 0.51 -19.67 6.99
C LEU A 337 -0.59 -20.74 7.06
N ASN A 338 -0.40 -21.68 8.00
CA ASN A 338 -1.31 -22.79 8.26
C ASN A 338 -1.55 -23.02 9.78
N ASN A 339 -2.32 -24.04 10.14
CA ASN A 339 -2.60 -24.34 11.56
C ASN A 339 -1.35 -24.51 12.43
N GLN A 340 -0.28 -25.11 11.90
CA GLN A 340 0.99 -25.32 12.62
C GLN A 340 1.80 -24.03 12.80
N SER A 341 1.48 -22.97 12.05
CA SER A 341 2.13 -21.66 12.18
C SER A 341 1.58 -20.82 13.33
N LEU A 342 0.33 -21.04 13.75
CA LEU A 342 -0.33 -20.22 14.76
C LEU A 342 0.39 -20.18 16.13
N PRO A 343 0.99 -21.28 16.63
CA PRO A 343 1.79 -21.22 17.85
C PRO A 343 2.95 -20.22 17.80
N ALA A 344 3.56 -20.00 16.64
CA ALA A 344 4.66 -19.05 16.48
C ALA A 344 4.24 -17.60 16.75
N LEU A 345 2.94 -17.29 16.60
CA LEU A 345 2.42 -15.93 16.82
C LEU A 345 2.36 -15.55 18.31
N GLN A 346 2.44 -16.53 19.23
CA GLN A 346 2.38 -16.29 20.67
C GLN A 346 3.58 -15.49 21.20
N GLY A 347 4.72 -15.51 20.48
CA GLY A 347 5.90 -14.73 20.85
C GLY A 347 5.74 -13.22 20.69
N PHE A 348 4.75 -12.76 19.91
CA PHE A 348 4.45 -11.35 19.71
C PHE A 348 3.55 -10.80 20.83
N THR A 349 4.11 -10.73 22.03
CA THR A 349 3.41 -10.49 23.31
C THR A 349 2.67 -9.14 23.39
N ASN A 350 3.08 -8.13 22.62
CA ASN A 350 2.50 -6.78 22.63
C ASN A 350 1.65 -6.46 21.40
N VAL A 351 1.41 -7.43 20.50
CA VAL A 351 0.61 -7.19 19.30
C VAL A 351 -0.88 -7.02 19.64
N GLU A 352 -1.41 -5.86 19.30
CA GLU A 352 -2.82 -5.50 19.41
C GLU A 352 -3.60 -5.78 18.12
N ARG A 353 -2.95 -5.76 16.97
CA ARG A 353 -3.61 -5.92 15.67
C ARG A 353 -2.90 -6.98 14.85
N LEU A 354 -3.62 -8.06 14.58
CA LEU A 354 -3.12 -9.20 13.83
C LEU A 354 -3.97 -9.41 12.58
N TYR A 355 -3.30 -9.45 11.44
CA TYR A 355 -3.96 -9.60 10.16
C TYR A 355 -3.47 -10.85 9.44
N LEU A 356 -4.37 -11.84 9.31
CA LEU A 356 -4.12 -13.17 8.74
C LEU A 356 -4.97 -13.41 7.48
N SER A 357 -5.44 -12.34 6.85
CA SER A 357 -6.36 -12.46 5.73
C SER A 357 -5.69 -13.16 4.55
N HIS A 358 -6.42 -14.02 3.85
CA HIS A 358 -5.93 -14.82 2.73
C HIS A 358 -4.84 -15.86 3.04
N CYS A 359 -4.52 -16.11 4.31
CA CYS A 359 -3.65 -17.22 4.75
C CYS A 359 -4.43 -18.56 4.76
N ARG A 360 -4.70 -19.10 3.57
CA ARG A 360 -5.72 -20.16 3.37
C ARG A 360 -5.43 -21.49 4.08
N GLY A 361 -4.20 -21.73 4.54
CA GLY A 361 -3.87 -22.93 5.32
C GLY A 361 -4.42 -22.88 6.76
N ILE A 362 -4.90 -21.72 7.22
CA ILE A 362 -5.52 -21.57 8.54
C ILE A 362 -6.99 -21.98 8.44
N THR A 363 -7.34 -23.04 9.17
CA THR A 363 -8.68 -23.63 9.18
C THR A 363 -9.33 -23.51 10.55
N LYS A 364 -10.56 -24.01 10.67
CA LYS A 364 -11.27 -24.12 11.96
C LYS A 364 -10.47 -24.86 13.04
N GLU A 365 -9.69 -25.88 12.69
CA GLU A 365 -8.83 -26.61 13.62
C GLU A 365 -7.71 -25.71 14.18
N GLY A 366 -7.11 -24.86 13.33
CA GLY A 366 -6.11 -23.88 13.77
C GLY A 366 -6.70 -22.85 14.72
N ILE A 367 -7.87 -22.28 14.38
CA ILE A 367 -8.58 -21.34 15.27
C ILE A 367 -8.97 -22.01 16.59
N GLY A 368 -9.35 -23.29 16.56
CA GLY A 368 -9.67 -24.10 17.74
C GLY A 368 -8.46 -24.52 18.59
N SER A 369 -7.22 -24.34 18.12
CA SER A 369 -6.01 -24.82 18.81
C SER A 369 -5.73 -24.16 20.17
N GLY A 370 -6.36 -23.03 20.49
CA GLY A 370 -6.02 -22.26 21.71
C GLY A 370 -4.88 -21.25 21.50
N SER A 371 -4.20 -21.24 20.34
CA SER A 371 -3.03 -20.39 20.11
C SER A 371 -3.35 -18.89 20.18
N LEU A 372 -4.44 -18.45 19.55
CA LEU A 372 -4.82 -17.03 19.52
C LEU A 372 -5.36 -16.55 20.87
N GLN A 373 -5.90 -17.45 21.70
CA GLN A 373 -6.42 -17.14 23.03
C GLN A 373 -5.31 -16.72 24.00
N LYS A 374 -4.05 -17.07 23.72
CA LYS A 374 -2.88 -16.67 24.51
C LYS A 374 -2.35 -15.28 24.14
N MET A 375 -2.84 -14.67 23.07
CA MET A 375 -2.44 -13.31 22.64
C MET A 375 -3.32 -12.26 23.34
N GLU A 376 -3.19 -12.13 24.66
CA GLU A 376 -4.11 -11.35 25.51
C GLU A 376 -4.12 -9.84 25.22
N GLN A 377 -3.07 -9.31 24.55
CA GLN A 377 -3.02 -7.91 24.11
C GLN A 377 -3.78 -7.66 22.80
N LEU A 378 -4.24 -8.72 22.12
CA LEU A 378 -4.93 -8.58 20.85
C LEU A 378 -6.25 -7.82 21.01
N ARG A 379 -6.52 -6.88 20.10
CA ARG A 379 -7.73 -6.05 20.04
C ARG A 379 -8.39 -6.10 18.66
N GLU A 380 -7.64 -6.39 17.60
CA GLU A 380 -8.17 -6.54 16.25
C GLU A 380 -7.62 -7.79 15.58
N LEU A 381 -8.53 -8.66 15.11
CA LEU A 381 -8.19 -9.86 14.34
C LEU A 381 -8.89 -9.83 12.97
N ARG A 382 -8.12 -9.96 11.89
CA ARG A 382 -8.68 -10.06 10.53
C ARG A 382 -8.40 -11.41 9.89
N LEU A 383 -9.48 -12.15 9.64
CA LEU A 383 -9.50 -13.49 9.06
C LEU A 383 -10.14 -13.50 7.66
N ARG A 384 -10.01 -12.41 6.89
CA ARG A 384 -10.74 -12.30 5.63
C ARG A 384 -10.33 -13.40 4.65
N ASP A 385 -11.30 -13.95 3.93
CA ASP A 385 -11.11 -14.96 2.88
C ASP A 385 -10.41 -16.26 3.35
N LEU A 386 -10.53 -16.59 4.64
CA LEU A 386 -10.18 -17.90 5.21
C LEU A 386 -11.39 -18.84 5.14
N LYS A 387 -11.56 -19.50 4.00
CA LYS A 387 -12.78 -20.27 3.69
C LYS A 387 -13.01 -21.47 4.61
N ASP A 388 -11.94 -22.05 5.16
CA ASP A 388 -12.04 -23.19 6.07
C ASP A 388 -12.26 -22.78 7.54
N VAL A 389 -12.38 -21.47 7.79
CA VAL A 389 -12.97 -20.93 9.03
C VAL A 389 -14.49 -20.92 8.87
N THR A 390 -15.17 -21.76 9.65
CA THR A 390 -16.62 -22.02 9.57
C THR A 390 -17.28 -21.80 10.94
N ASP A 391 -18.57 -22.10 11.07
CA ASP A 391 -19.27 -22.03 12.37
C ASP A 391 -18.64 -22.92 13.46
N ALA A 392 -17.90 -23.95 13.08
CA ALA A 392 -17.13 -24.76 14.02
C ALA A 392 -16.03 -23.95 14.76
N SER A 393 -15.63 -22.79 14.23
CA SER A 393 -14.70 -21.87 14.88
C SER A 393 -15.36 -20.92 15.88
N VAL A 394 -16.71 -20.82 15.88
CA VAL A 394 -17.44 -19.81 16.67
C VAL A 394 -17.17 -19.94 18.16
N GLU A 395 -17.19 -21.16 18.71
CA GLU A 395 -16.89 -21.37 20.12
C GLU A 395 -15.48 -20.86 20.48
N ALA A 396 -14.48 -21.20 19.67
CA ALA A 396 -13.10 -20.78 19.89
C ALA A 396 -12.91 -19.27 19.74
N LEU A 397 -13.54 -18.66 18.72
CA LEU A 397 -13.52 -17.21 18.50
C LEU A 397 -14.21 -16.45 19.62
N SER A 398 -15.31 -16.98 20.16
CA SER A 398 -16.06 -16.36 21.27
C SER A 398 -15.24 -16.22 22.56
N LYS A 399 -14.20 -17.04 22.72
CA LYS A 399 -13.26 -16.99 23.86
C LYS A 399 -12.23 -15.85 23.73
N LEU A 400 -12.13 -15.19 22.58
CA LEU A 400 -11.26 -14.03 22.37
C LEU A 400 -11.92 -12.74 22.87
N THR A 401 -12.40 -12.75 24.12
CA THR A 401 -13.23 -11.68 24.72
C THR A 401 -12.52 -10.33 24.83
N PHE A 402 -11.21 -10.31 24.66
CA PHE A 402 -10.38 -9.10 24.62
C PHE A 402 -10.43 -8.35 23.26
N LEU A 403 -11.07 -8.91 22.23
CA LEU A 403 -11.16 -8.25 20.92
C LEU A 403 -12.15 -7.08 20.90
N ASN A 404 -11.72 -5.96 20.34
CA ASN A 404 -12.60 -4.84 19.97
C ASN A 404 -13.16 -5.01 18.55
N LYS A 405 -12.41 -5.70 17.68
CA LYS A 405 -12.76 -5.88 16.26
C LYS A 405 -12.42 -7.28 15.77
N LEU A 406 -13.37 -7.90 15.08
CA LEU A 406 -13.19 -9.19 14.43
C LEU A 406 -13.73 -9.14 13.00
N SER A 407 -12.89 -9.42 12.01
CA SER A 407 -13.35 -9.57 10.62
C SER A 407 -13.33 -11.03 10.19
N VAL A 408 -14.52 -11.58 9.94
CA VAL A 408 -14.76 -12.90 9.32
C VAL A 408 -15.27 -12.77 7.88
N ARG A 409 -15.00 -11.63 7.23
CA ARG A 409 -15.46 -11.38 5.86
C ARG A 409 -14.90 -12.39 4.87
N GLY A 410 -15.74 -12.99 4.04
CA GLY A 410 -15.29 -13.99 3.07
C GLY A 410 -14.86 -15.35 3.67
N THR A 411 -15.05 -15.57 4.98
CA THR A 411 -15.04 -16.92 5.55
C THR A 411 -16.39 -17.61 5.34
N ASN A 412 -16.46 -18.89 5.73
CA ASN A 412 -17.69 -19.69 5.74
C ASN A 412 -18.38 -19.71 7.12
N VAL A 413 -18.08 -18.75 8.00
CA VAL A 413 -18.93 -18.47 9.19
C VAL A 413 -20.25 -17.94 8.67
N THR A 414 -21.36 -18.56 9.04
CA THR A 414 -22.70 -18.16 8.59
C THR A 414 -23.17 -16.90 9.32
N TRP A 415 -24.30 -16.33 8.91
CA TRP A 415 -24.93 -15.24 9.66
C TRP A 415 -25.37 -15.69 11.05
N ASP A 416 -25.84 -16.94 11.20
CA ASP A 416 -26.18 -17.52 12.51
C ASP A 416 -24.95 -17.62 13.41
N GLY A 417 -23.80 -18.04 12.86
CA GLY A 417 -22.52 -18.04 13.57
C GLY A 417 -22.07 -16.64 13.99
N VAL A 418 -22.24 -15.64 13.12
CA VAL A 418 -21.98 -14.22 13.45
C VAL A 418 -22.89 -13.74 14.58
N ASP A 419 -24.18 -14.10 14.56
CA ASP A 419 -25.12 -13.70 15.60
C ASP A 419 -24.80 -14.36 16.95
N GLN A 420 -24.31 -15.61 16.96
CA GLN A 420 -23.76 -16.24 18.15
C GLN A 420 -22.53 -15.49 18.68
N LEU A 421 -21.60 -15.09 17.81
CA LEU A 421 -20.43 -14.30 18.21
C LEU A 421 -20.83 -12.95 18.80
N LYS A 422 -21.78 -12.24 18.20
CA LYS A 422 -22.28 -10.95 18.72
C LYS A 422 -22.94 -11.10 20.10
N LYS A 423 -23.65 -12.20 20.34
CA LYS A 423 -24.23 -12.49 21.66
C LYS A 423 -23.16 -12.79 22.71
N ALA A 424 -22.13 -13.55 22.34
CA ALA A 424 -21.03 -13.92 23.24
C ALA A 424 -20.05 -12.77 23.50
N MET A 425 -19.90 -11.85 22.55
CA MET A 425 -18.93 -10.75 22.56
C MET A 425 -19.63 -9.42 22.20
N PRO A 426 -20.52 -8.88 23.05
CA PRO A 426 -21.39 -7.76 22.72
C PRO A 426 -20.64 -6.44 22.42
N GLU A 427 -19.46 -6.26 23.01
CA GLU A 427 -18.62 -5.06 22.81
C GLU A 427 -17.69 -5.18 21.58
N THR A 428 -17.64 -6.34 20.94
CA THR A 428 -16.78 -6.57 19.77
C THR A 428 -17.50 -6.20 18.49
N TYR A 429 -16.89 -5.33 17.69
CA TYR A 429 -17.40 -5.03 16.36
C TYR A 429 -17.04 -6.15 15.37
N ILE A 430 -18.05 -6.85 14.85
CA ILE A 430 -17.88 -8.00 13.94
C ILE A 430 -18.21 -7.62 12.48
N PHE A 431 -17.23 -7.78 11.58
CA PHE A 431 -17.38 -7.57 10.14
C PHE A 431 -17.57 -8.91 9.41
N LYS A 432 -18.60 -9.01 8.56
CA LYS A 432 -18.90 -10.20 7.73
C LYS A 432 -18.91 -9.90 6.22
#